data_AF-A0AAD4AJ33-F1
#
_entry.id   AF-A0AAD4AJ33-F1
#
_cell.length_a   1.000
_cell.length_b   1.000
_cell.length_c   1.000
_cell.angle_alpha   90.00
_cell.angle_beta   90.00
_cell.angle_gamma   90.00
#
_symmetry.space_group_name_H-M   'P 1'
#
loop_
_entity.id
_entity.type
_entity.pdbx_description
1 polymer ?
#
loop_
_entity_poly.entity_id
_entity_poly.type
_entity_poly.pdbx_seq_one_letter_code
_entity_poly.pdbx_strand_id
1 'polypeptide(L)'
;MNIKTKLASVVLCSGMVFASLAHTGSSHHNGKHFLLTGHAAAKLSLTDEQQTKIAEILSDKRAQMKAAKAMGSGNKKAFKNIVESDNFDEQQAKDTIAKMQTVKAQVLLAKLKSKQQIWQLLDEQQREKLARIQNKKMRRN
;
A
#
# COMPACT_ATOMS: atom_id res chain seq x y z
N MET A 1 -28.20 -50.36 5.36
CA MET A 1 -29.26 -49.58 4.69
C MET A 1 -28.78 -48.14 4.60
N ASN A 2 -28.47 -47.69 3.38
CA ASN A 2 -27.87 -46.38 3.09
C ASN A 2 -28.96 -45.33 2.92
N ILE A 3 -28.92 -44.23 3.66
CA ILE A 3 -29.77 -43.06 3.38
C ILE A 3 -28.85 -41.87 3.13
N LYS A 4 -28.73 -41.54 1.84
CA LYS A 4 -28.12 -40.32 1.34
C LYS A 4 -29.15 -39.21 1.46
N THR A 5 -28.84 -38.12 2.14
CA THR A 5 -29.56 -36.85 2.00
C THR A 5 -28.56 -35.75 1.68
N LYS A 6 -28.76 -35.16 0.49
CA LYS A 6 -28.09 -33.94 0.03
C LYS A 6 -28.97 -32.72 0.37
N LEU A 7 -28.34 -31.53 0.29
CA LEU A 7 -28.91 -30.17 0.25
C LEU A 7 -29.16 -29.58 1.65
N ALA A 8 -28.86 -28.31 1.96
CA ALA A 8 -28.66 -27.16 1.09
C ALA A 8 -27.64 -26.17 1.70
N SER A 9 -26.77 -25.63 0.86
CA SER A 9 -25.91 -24.49 1.18
C SER A 9 -26.76 -23.23 1.22
N VAL A 10 -27.02 -22.70 2.41
CA VAL A 10 -27.59 -21.36 2.59
C VAL A 10 -26.46 -20.35 2.40
N VAL A 11 -26.34 -19.83 1.19
CA VAL A 11 -25.52 -18.65 0.89
C VAL A 11 -26.26 -17.44 1.46
N LEU A 12 -25.86 -17.01 2.66
CA LEU A 12 -26.34 -15.78 3.27
C LEU A 12 -25.59 -14.60 2.62
N CYS A 13 -26.08 -14.10 1.49
CA CYS A 13 -25.63 -12.84 0.89
C CYS A 13 -26.13 -11.67 1.76
N SER A 14 -25.44 -11.39 2.86
CA SER A 14 -25.59 -10.12 3.57
C SER A 14 -25.04 -9.00 2.69
N GLY A 15 -25.93 -8.30 2.00
CA GLY A 15 -25.61 -7.08 1.26
C GLY A 15 -25.08 -6.01 2.20
N MET A 16 -23.77 -5.75 2.16
CA MET A 16 -23.20 -4.55 2.76
C MET A 16 -23.56 -3.36 1.86
N VAL A 17 -24.47 -2.53 2.36
CA VAL A 17 -24.77 -1.22 1.79
C VAL A 17 -23.53 -0.34 1.98
N PHE A 18 -22.83 -0.04 0.89
CA PHE A 18 -21.77 0.97 0.89
C PHE A 18 -22.41 2.36 0.97
N ALA A 19 -22.56 2.87 2.19
CA ALA A 19 -22.81 4.29 2.41
C ALA A 19 -21.54 5.07 2.02
N SER A 20 -21.56 5.67 0.83
CA SER A 20 -20.53 6.62 0.39
C SER A 20 -20.63 7.89 1.23
N LEU A 21 -19.85 7.96 2.30
CA LEU A 21 -19.65 9.20 3.04
C LEU A 21 -18.70 10.09 2.23
N ALA A 22 -19.27 11.06 1.52
CA ALA A 22 -18.54 12.14 0.87
C ALA A 22 -17.80 12.96 1.95
N HIS A 23 -16.47 12.86 1.97
CA HIS A 23 -15.63 13.71 2.80
C HIS A 23 -15.03 14.82 1.93
N THR A 24 -15.61 16.02 2.03
CA THR A 24 -14.99 17.27 1.61
C THR A 24 -13.93 17.65 2.64
N GLY A 25 -12.65 17.72 2.25
CA GLY A 25 -11.63 18.25 3.15
C GLY A 25 -10.19 17.91 2.76
N SER A 26 -9.43 18.97 2.43
CA SER A 26 -7.97 19.03 2.24
C SER A 26 -7.42 18.45 0.93
N SER A 27 -6.92 19.37 0.10
CA SER A 27 -5.96 19.08 -0.97
C SER A 27 -4.66 18.60 -0.34
N HIS A 28 -4.64 17.33 0.04
CA HIS A 28 -3.43 16.60 0.40
C HIS A 28 -2.92 15.97 -0.89
N HIS A 29 -1.62 16.10 -1.19
CA HIS A 29 -1.00 15.40 -2.32
C HIS A 29 -1.36 13.91 -2.27
N ASN A 30 -2.42 13.55 -2.98
CA ASN A 30 -2.84 12.18 -3.12
C ASN A 30 -1.66 11.49 -3.76
N GLY A 31 -1.03 10.57 -3.03
CA GLY A 31 0.02 9.68 -3.51
C GLY A 31 -0.52 8.76 -4.58
N LYS A 32 -1.03 9.33 -5.68
CA LYS A 32 -1.34 8.64 -6.91
C LYS A 32 -0.01 8.05 -7.33
N HIS A 33 0.07 6.73 -7.21
CA HIS A 33 1.21 5.99 -7.70
C HIS A 33 1.42 6.40 -9.15
N PHE A 34 2.64 6.80 -9.51
CA PHE A 34 2.97 7.32 -10.83
C PHE A 34 2.36 6.44 -11.93
N LEU A 35 2.45 5.12 -11.78
CA LEU A 35 1.96 4.11 -12.72
C LEU A 35 0.43 4.08 -12.91
N LEU A 36 -0.35 4.60 -11.94
CA LEU A 36 -1.81 4.73 -12.03
C LEU A 36 -2.26 6.14 -12.42
N THR A 37 -1.33 7.04 -12.72
CA THR A 37 -1.72 8.29 -13.39
C THR A 37 -2.04 7.96 -14.85
N GLY A 38 -3.17 8.46 -15.38
CA GLY A 38 -3.53 8.23 -16.78
C GLY A 38 -2.41 8.60 -17.76
N HIS A 39 -1.62 9.61 -17.40
CA HIS A 39 -0.41 10.00 -18.14
C HIS A 39 0.67 8.90 -18.18
N ALA A 40 0.95 8.21 -17.08
CA ALA A 40 1.96 7.15 -17.06
C ALA A 40 1.48 5.86 -17.70
N ALA A 41 0.21 5.50 -17.52
CA ALA A 41 -0.38 4.33 -18.16
C ALA A 41 -0.36 4.47 -19.69
N ALA A 42 -0.77 5.63 -20.21
CA ALA A 42 -0.68 5.94 -21.65
C ALA A 42 0.77 5.95 -22.15
N LYS A 43 1.70 6.53 -21.39
CA LYS A 43 3.11 6.60 -21.77
C LYS A 43 3.82 5.24 -21.81
N LEU A 44 3.36 4.31 -20.98
CA LEU A 44 3.84 2.93 -20.97
C LEU A 44 3.04 2.03 -21.92
N SER A 45 1.97 2.54 -22.56
CA SER A 45 1.10 1.73 -23.41
C SER A 45 0.57 0.49 -22.69
N LEU A 46 0.10 0.66 -21.44
CA LEU A 46 -0.43 -0.45 -20.63
C LEU A 46 -1.78 -0.92 -21.17
N THR A 47 -1.96 -2.23 -21.31
CA THR A 47 -3.26 -2.81 -21.64
C THR A 47 -4.25 -2.65 -20.49
N ASP A 48 -5.56 -2.74 -20.78
CA ASP A 48 -6.59 -2.64 -19.74
C ASP A 48 -6.44 -3.74 -18.67
N GLU A 49 -6.01 -4.93 -19.08
CA GLU A 49 -5.72 -6.04 -18.18
C GLU A 49 -4.51 -5.72 -17.27
N GLN A 50 -3.43 -5.18 -17.83
CA GLN A 50 -2.26 -4.74 -17.05
C GLN A 50 -2.65 -3.64 -16.06
N GLN A 51 -3.44 -2.65 -16.49
CA GLN A 51 -3.90 -1.56 -15.63
C GLN A 51 -4.74 -2.07 -14.46
N THR A 52 -5.63 -3.03 -14.70
CA THR A 52 -6.46 -3.66 -13.66
C THR A 52 -5.60 -4.39 -12.63
N LYS A 53 -4.67 -5.25 -13.08
CA LYS A 53 -3.75 -5.98 -12.19
C LYS A 53 -2.83 -5.04 -11.40
N ILE A 54 -2.34 -3.97 -12.03
CA ILE A 54 -1.53 -2.95 -11.36
C ILE A 54 -2.36 -2.20 -10.29
N ALA A 55 -3.63 -1.92 -10.56
CA ALA A 55 -4.52 -1.27 -9.60
C ALA A 55 -4.73 -2.13 -8.35
N GLU A 56 -4.94 -3.44 -8.52
CA GLU A 56 -5.06 -4.40 -7.42
C GLU A 56 -3.78 -4.44 -6.56
N ILE A 57 -2.61 -4.63 -7.19
CA ILE A 57 -1.30 -4.64 -6.49
C ILE A 57 -1.09 -3.37 -5.66
N LEU A 58 -1.50 -2.22 -6.20
CA LEU A 58 -1.34 -0.93 -5.53
C LEU A 58 -2.41 -0.67 -4.47
N SER A 59 -3.60 -1.22 -4.61
CA SER A 59 -4.62 -1.24 -3.56
C SER A 59 -4.13 -2.00 -2.34
N ASP A 60 -3.61 -3.20 -2.53
CA ASP A 60 -3.04 -4.04 -1.47
C ASP A 60 -1.88 -3.34 -0.76
N LYS A 61 -0.97 -2.78 -1.54
CA LYS A 61 0.12 -1.96 -1.01
C LYS A 61 -0.41 -0.78 -0.21
N ARG A 62 -1.44 -0.07 -0.71
CA ARG A 62 -2.02 1.09 -0.03
C ARG A 62 -2.61 0.69 1.32
N ALA A 63 -3.28 -0.46 1.41
CA ALA A 63 -3.79 -1.00 2.67
C ALA A 63 -2.65 -1.23 3.68
N GLN A 64 -1.57 -1.89 3.25
CA GLN A 64 -0.37 -2.12 4.10
C GLN A 64 0.29 -0.80 4.53
N MET A 65 0.38 0.18 3.64
CA MET A 65 0.91 1.51 3.94
C MET A 65 0.03 2.29 4.92
N LYS A 66 -1.30 2.14 4.85
CA LYS A 66 -2.23 2.79 5.79
C LYS A 66 -2.05 2.23 7.20
N ALA A 67 -1.94 0.91 7.34
CA ALA A 67 -1.62 0.25 8.61
C ALA A 67 -0.29 0.74 9.18
N ALA A 68 0.76 0.80 8.35
CA ALA A 68 2.07 1.32 8.75
C ALA A 68 2.03 2.79 9.17
N LYS A 69 1.23 3.63 8.50
CA LYS A 69 1.06 5.05 8.86
C LYS A 69 0.39 5.20 10.23
N ALA A 70 -0.62 4.39 10.53
CA ALA A 70 -1.26 4.38 11.84
C ALA A 70 -0.25 4.04 12.95
N MET A 71 0.53 2.98 12.78
CA MET A 71 1.59 2.62 13.73
C MET A 71 2.67 3.71 13.87
N GLY A 72 3.08 4.33 12.77
CA GLY A 72 4.03 5.45 12.79
C GLY A 72 3.55 6.66 13.58
N SER A 73 2.24 6.95 13.59
CA SER A 73 1.67 8.02 14.42
C SER A 73 1.75 7.70 15.91
N GLY A 74 1.56 6.43 16.29
CA GLY A 74 1.75 5.96 17.67
C GLY A 74 3.20 6.10 18.11
N ASN A 75 4.16 5.71 17.27
CA ASN A 75 5.59 5.85 17.56
C ASN A 75 6.01 7.31 17.75
N LYS A 76 5.45 8.26 16.96
CA LYS A 76 5.71 9.70 17.17
C LYS A 76 5.24 10.20 18.53
N LYS A 77 4.07 9.73 18.99
CA LYS A 77 3.57 10.05 20.33
C LYS A 77 4.45 9.44 21.41
N ALA A 78 4.88 8.18 21.25
CA ALA A 78 5.79 7.53 22.19
C ALA A 78 7.13 8.30 22.32
N PHE A 79 7.71 8.74 21.20
CA PHE A 79 8.91 9.59 21.20
C PHE A 79 8.68 10.91 21.95
N LYS A 80 7.56 11.57 21.69
CA LYS A 80 7.20 12.81 22.39
C LYS A 80 7.12 12.57 23.90
N ASN A 81 6.45 11.51 24.34
CA ASN A 81 6.31 11.17 25.75
C ASN A 81 7.65 10.83 26.42
N ILE A 82 8.55 10.12 25.73
CA ILE A 82 9.90 9.82 26.27
C ILE A 82 10.70 11.11 26.49
N VAL A 83 10.61 12.07 25.55
CA VAL A 83 11.34 13.34 25.62
C VAL A 83 10.76 14.29 26.67
N GLU A 84 9.45 14.27 26.86
CA GLU A 84 8.73 15.12 27.84
C GLU A 84 8.69 14.51 29.26
N SER A 85 9.21 13.30 29.44
CA SER A 85 9.30 12.63 30.75
C SER A 85 10.40 13.24 31.62
N ASP A 86 10.16 13.32 32.93
CA ASP A 86 11.14 13.82 33.91
C ASP A 86 12.42 12.96 33.97
N ASN A 87 12.29 11.66 33.64
CA ASN A 87 13.40 10.72 33.59
C ASN A 87 13.40 9.94 32.26
N PHE A 88 14.60 9.65 31.76
CA PHE A 88 14.76 8.87 30.53
C PHE A 88 14.61 7.37 30.81
N ASP A 89 13.53 6.77 30.31
CA ASP A 89 13.34 5.31 30.30
C ASP A 89 14.01 4.71 29.05
N GLU A 90 15.24 4.22 29.22
CA GLU A 90 16.01 3.60 28.14
C GLU A 90 15.32 2.35 27.57
N GLN A 91 14.60 1.59 28.40
CA GLN A 91 13.92 0.37 27.94
C GLN A 91 12.72 0.73 27.06
N GLN A 92 11.91 1.70 27.47
CA GLN A 92 10.80 2.21 26.66
C GLN A 92 11.29 2.80 25.32
N ALA A 93 12.44 3.48 25.32
CA ALA A 93 13.06 3.98 24.11
C ALA A 93 13.48 2.84 23.16
N LYS A 94 14.17 1.81 23.67
CA LYS A 94 14.56 0.62 22.89
C LYS A 94 13.34 -0.08 22.27
N ASP A 95 12.29 -0.28 23.04
CA ASP A 95 11.06 -0.93 22.57
C ASP A 95 10.37 -0.13 21.46
N THR A 96 10.35 1.21 21.61
CA THR A 96 9.78 2.11 20.60
C THR A 96 10.60 2.07 19.30
N ILE A 97 11.93 2.04 19.40
CA ILE A 97 12.84 1.90 18.25
C ILE A 97 12.64 0.55 17.55
N ALA A 98 12.53 -0.55 18.30
CA ALA A 98 12.31 -1.88 17.75
C ALA A 98 10.99 -1.93 16.95
N LYS A 99 9.88 -1.40 17.51
CA LYS A 99 8.60 -1.27 16.80
C LYS A 99 8.73 -0.46 15.52
N MET A 100 9.50 0.63 15.54
CA MET A 100 9.77 1.43 14.34
C MET A 100 10.54 0.66 13.26
N GLN A 101 11.55 -0.13 13.64
CA GLN A 101 12.30 -0.96 12.71
C GLN A 101 11.40 -2.00 12.04
N THR A 102 10.52 -2.66 12.80
CA THR A 102 9.53 -3.61 12.25
C THR A 102 8.61 -2.93 11.22
N VAL A 103 8.05 -1.76 11.55
CA VAL A 103 7.18 -1.02 10.61
C VAL A 103 7.95 -0.61 9.35
N LYS A 104 9.19 -0.13 9.49
CA LYS A 104 10.03 0.22 8.34
C LYS A 104 10.32 -0.99 7.45
N ALA A 105 10.63 -2.15 8.04
CA ALA A 105 10.87 -3.39 7.31
C ALA A 105 9.63 -3.83 6.52
N GLN A 106 8.44 -3.82 7.14
CA GLN A 106 7.18 -4.14 6.48
C GLN A 106 6.89 -3.21 5.29
N VAL A 107 7.09 -1.91 5.47
CA VAL A 107 6.93 -0.92 4.39
C VAL A 107 7.89 -1.18 3.24
N LEU A 108 9.16 -1.48 3.54
CA LEU A 108 10.16 -1.78 2.52
C LEU A 108 9.80 -3.05 1.75
N LEU A 109 9.40 -4.11 2.45
CA LEU A 109 8.93 -5.36 1.86
C LEU A 109 7.74 -5.13 0.92
N ALA A 110 6.72 -4.41 1.38
CA ALA A 110 5.54 -4.07 0.58
C ALA A 110 5.92 -3.29 -0.70
N LYS A 111 6.86 -2.35 -0.59
CA LYS A 111 7.39 -1.60 -1.73
C LYS A 111 8.13 -2.50 -2.72
N LEU A 112 9.00 -3.40 -2.24
CA LEU A 112 9.75 -4.31 -3.11
C LEU A 112 8.83 -5.30 -3.81
N LYS A 113 7.93 -5.94 -3.05
CA LYS A 113 6.95 -6.90 -3.59
C LYS A 113 6.08 -6.26 -4.68
N SER A 114 5.49 -5.09 -4.39
CA SER A 114 4.69 -4.38 -5.40
C SER A 114 5.49 -3.99 -6.65
N LYS A 115 6.74 -3.55 -6.49
CA LYS A 115 7.62 -3.23 -7.64
C LYS A 115 7.90 -4.48 -8.49
N GLN A 116 8.26 -5.60 -7.85
CA GLN A 116 8.53 -6.85 -8.53
C GLN A 116 7.29 -7.36 -9.27
N GLN A 117 6.12 -7.37 -8.62
CA GLN A 117 4.87 -7.81 -9.23
C GLN A 117 4.53 -6.98 -10.47
N ILE A 118 4.64 -5.65 -10.38
CA ILE A 118 4.40 -4.79 -11.54
C ILE A 118 5.43 -5.04 -12.64
N TRP A 119 6.71 -5.21 -12.29
CA TRP A 119 7.77 -5.50 -13.26
C TRP A 119 7.46 -6.76 -14.08
N GLN A 120 6.94 -7.81 -13.44
CA GLN A 120 6.56 -9.06 -14.11
C GLN A 120 5.34 -8.92 -15.04
N LEU A 121 4.49 -7.91 -14.83
CA LEU A 121 3.35 -7.63 -15.72
C LEU A 121 3.75 -6.90 -17.00
N LEU A 122 4.89 -6.21 -16.99
CA LEU A 122 5.36 -5.41 -18.12
C LEU A 122 6.16 -6.27 -19.09
N ASP A 123 5.96 -6.03 -20.39
CA ASP A 123 6.83 -6.55 -21.44
C ASP A 123 8.18 -5.82 -21.48
N GLU A 124 9.10 -6.30 -22.31
CA GLU A 124 10.46 -5.75 -22.44
C GLU A 124 10.48 -4.28 -22.88
N GLN A 125 9.65 -3.91 -23.87
CA GLN A 125 9.59 -2.53 -24.36
C GLN A 125 9.02 -1.58 -23.31
N GLN A 126 8.01 -2.03 -22.56
CA GLN A 126 7.41 -1.30 -21.47
C GLN A 126 8.39 -1.09 -20.30
N ARG A 127 9.19 -2.12 -19.97
CA ARG A 127 10.26 -2.03 -18.96
C ARG A 127 11.32 -1.00 -19.35
N GLU A 128 11.73 -0.98 -20.61
CA GLU A 128 12.71 -0.01 -21.12
C GLU A 128 12.16 1.43 -21.06
N LYS A 129 10.92 1.64 -21.50
CA LYS A 129 10.23 2.94 -21.39
C LYS A 129 10.17 3.40 -19.93
N LEU A 130 9.84 2.49 -19.02
CA LEU A 130 9.78 2.77 -17.59
C LEU A 130 11.14 3.18 -17.03
N ALA A 131 12.22 2.50 -17.40
CA ALA A 131 13.59 2.87 -17.01
C ALA A 131 13.99 4.26 -17.54
N ARG A 132 13.69 4.57 -18.80
CA ARG A 132 13.94 5.90 -19.41
C ARG A 132 13.21 7.02 -18.66
N ILE A 133 11.95 6.79 -18.28
CA ILE A 133 11.16 7.73 -17.48
C ILE A 133 11.80 7.97 -16.10
N GLN A 134 12.24 6.90 -15.43
CA GLN A 134 12.88 6.99 -14.12
C GLN A 134 14.20 7.76 -14.19
N ASN A 135 15.06 7.46 -15.18
CA ASN A 135 16.32 8.18 -15.41
C ASN A 135 16.08 9.68 -15.67
N LYS A 136 15.08 10.04 -16.50
CA LYS A 136 14.72 11.44 -16.73
C LYS A 136 14.27 12.14 -15.45
N LYS A 137 13.55 11.45 -14.57
CA LYS A 137 13.12 12.02 -13.29
C LYS A 137 14.30 12.24 -12.35
N MET A 138 15.24 11.28 -12.26
CA MET A 138 16.43 11.42 -11.42
C MET A 138 17.30 12.61 -11.83
N ARG A 139 17.43 12.88 -13.13
CA ARG A 139 18.20 14.03 -13.64
C ARG A 139 17.55 15.41 -13.40
N ARG A 140 16.29 15.45 -12.97
CA ARG A 140 15.55 16.70 -12.72
C ARG A 140 15.46 17.06 -11.23
N ASN A 141 15.86 16.14 -10.37
CA ASN A 141 15.97 16.34 -8.93
C ASN A 141 17.42 16.65 -8.56
#